data_AF-A0A9D9SPS0-F1
#
_entry.id   AF-A0A9D9SPS0-F1
#
_cell.length_a   1.000
_cell.length_b   1.000
_cell.length_c   1.000
_cell.angle_alpha   90.00
_cell.angle_beta   90.00
_cell.angle_gamma   90.00
#
_symmetry.space_group_name_H-M   'P 1'
#
loop_
_entity.id
_entity.type
_entity.pdbx_description
1 polymer ?
#
loop_
_entity_poly.entity_id
_entity_poly.type
_entity_poly.pdbx_seq_one_letter_code
_entity_poly.pdbx_strand_id
1 'polypeptide(L)'
;MRAALNPVDHLASLLAPAVRLGGRAMPQSGEIDTVIAALQRQIKSGSTRPLNADLQHDAAQRFWRSPRLQTLKDARLVAFGLGLPVGPGGARIIDDKARFDAVLRGVDQWLNDARWFRRCYQGLVWSYFNCDIDTSIHPSDARHNWLRLRDYLSQRAPRTVSPEGNPDWVKTVICQRHLFGDAACERHAGDLLRGNHQEVQSICEQLGINGSSWFLRGLVLAQVSAATKLGHDEFRAALPRLIELLSDTRALRDEGLALLLDRYQQLPQAPLHEGLRDAAASWWGSPWLATNEFRWSGMSDGVRRMVSEWIQCDLIDRFFAAAGDGPSGRRAAFWKRYVKSNRLIGFALGGSTEQAEQSRARLGVQRVTGPCASLVDGSPTQSALVLTMGRAVIVEFGDLSVPLHGYDLRHSQPFDLSCPMSLEEDAENSLRQRQRTLLLPHQDGLEGWRRWEQMFEAAISDQFGIRPGTAPSADETSCVDLSDPADPIDRGDPEPLGQVDEPRWQTSSSGEDAHWLTAEAASVPYSRADLEVLARVHALRIEDDSSRSGRLWVRTDQGDHRIARVLTGWGFVHRPGEGWLR
;
A
#
# COMPACT_ATOMS: atom_id res chain seq x y z
N MET A 1 -53.75 73.54 -7.58
CA MET A 1 -54.48 72.58 -6.72
C MET A 1 -53.71 71.27 -6.69
N ARG A 2 -52.91 71.02 -5.65
CA ARG A 2 -52.28 69.72 -5.42
C ARG A 2 -53.21 68.93 -4.50
N ALA A 3 -53.74 67.82 -5.00
CA ALA A 3 -54.60 66.91 -4.23
C ALA A 3 -53.79 66.31 -3.08
N ALA A 4 -54.30 66.47 -1.85
CA ALA A 4 -53.76 65.82 -0.67
C ALA A 4 -54.05 64.32 -0.75
N LEU A 5 -53.01 63.49 -0.69
CA LEU A 5 -53.14 62.05 -0.54
C LEU A 5 -53.86 61.74 0.79
N ASN A 6 -54.85 60.85 0.74
CA ASN A 6 -55.64 60.41 1.88
C ASN A 6 -54.74 59.73 2.93
N PRO A 7 -54.76 60.14 4.22
CA PRO A 7 -53.88 59.62 5.27
C PRO A 7 -53.97 58.10 5.45
N VAL A 8 -55.12 57.50 5.16
CA VAL A 8 -55.36 56.06 5.27
C VAL A 8 -54.57 55.29 4.20
N ASP A 9 -54.52 55.80 2.97
CA ASP A 9 -53.78 55.17 1.89
C ASP A 9 -52.26 55.28 2.11
N HIS A 10 -51.81 56.38 2.74
CA HIS A 10 -50.43 56.53 3.16
C HIS A 10 -50.05 55.52 4.25
N LEU A 11 -50.89 55.37 5.28
CA LEU A 11 -50.68 54.38 6.34
C LEU A 11 -50.68 52.94 5.80
N ALA A 12 -51.58 52.62 4.86
CA ALA A 12 -51.64 51.32 4.20
C ALA A 12 -50.36 51.01 3.40
N SER A 13 -49.82 52.01 2.68
CA SER A 13 -48.54 51.88 1.95
C SER A 13 -47.34 51.67 2.87
N LEU A 14 -47.35 52.26 4.06
CA LEU A 14 -46.28 52.13 5.06
C LEU A 14 -46.33 50.77 5.76
N LEU A 15 -47.51 50.16 5.91
CA LEU A 15 -47.69 48.87 6.57
C LEU A 15 -47.56 47.67 5.61
N ALA A 16 -47.71 47.87 4.29
CA ALA A 16 -47.60 46.80 3.29
C ALA A 16 -46.27 46.01 3.32
N PRO A 17 -45.09 46.63 3.56
CA PRO A 17 -43.83 45.90 3.71
C PRO A 17 -43.78 45.06 5.00
N ALA A 18 -44.36 45.56 6.11
CA ALA A 18 -44.36 44.88 7.40
C ALA A 18 -45.25 43.62 7.40
N VAL A 19 -46.40 43.68 6.72
CA VAL A 19 -47.29 42.52 6.55
C VAL A 19 -46.64 41.42 5.70
N ARG A 20 -45.78 41.76 4.73
CA ARG A 20 -45.00 40.79 3.94
C ARG A 20 -43.86 40.14 4.74
N LEU A 21 -43.37 40.78 5.80
CA LEU A 21 -42.31 40.26 6.66
C LEU A 21 -42.84 39.31 7.74
N GLY A 22 -44.09 39.49 8.21
CA GLY A 22 -44.72 38.62 9.20
C GLY A 22 -45.27 37.29 8.66
N GLY A 23 -45.38 37.14 7.33
CA GLY A 23 -45.94 35.96 6.67
C GLY A 23 -44.92 34.97 6.10
N ARG A 24 -43.61 35.15 6.34
CA ARG A 24 -42.61 34.14 5.98
C ARG A 24 -42.59 33.06 7.05
N ALA A 25 -43.03 31.85 6.69
CA ALA A 25 -42.74 30.67 7.50
C ALA A 25 -41.24 30.66 7.81
N MET A 26 -40.89 30.55 9.10
CA MET A 26 -39.51 30.37 9.51
C MET A 26 -38.91 29.25 8.65
N PRO A 27 -37.83 29.49 7.89
CA PRO A 27 -37.15 28.40 7.21
C PRO A 27 -36.77 27.41 8.31
N GLN A 28 -37.25 26.17 8.20
CA GLN A 28 -36.80 25.09 9.07
C GLN A 28 -35.32 24.86 8.74
N SER A 29 -34.44 25.61 9.40
CA SER A 29 -33.01 25.38 9.26
C SER A 29 -32.70 24.10 10.02
N GLY A 30 -32.25 23.08 9.30
CA GLY A 30 -31.67 21.87 9.89
C GLY A 30 -30.44 22.17 10.78
N GLU A 31 -30.00 23.43 10.83
CA GLU A 31 -29.02 23.94 11.77
C GLU A 31 -29.42 23.67 13.23
N ILE A 32 -30.68 23.90 13.61
CA ILE A 32 -31.16 23.62 14.96
C ILE A 32 -31.07 22.12 15.25
N ASP A 33 -31.47 21.28 14.30
CA ASP A 33 -31.39 19.82 14.43
C ASP A 33 -29.93 19.35 14.49
N THR A 34 -29.00 19.96 13.74
CA THR A 34 -27.57 19.67 13.86
C THR A 34 -26.99 20.10 15.20
N VAL A 35 -27.42 21.23 15.76
CA VAL A 35 -27.01 21.70 17.08
C VAL A 35 -27.59 20.79 18.17
N ILE A 36 -28.86 20.39 18.06
CA ILE A 36 -29.49 19.42 18.98
C ILE A 36 -28.80 18.07 18.90
N ALA A 37 -28.50 17.57 17.70
CA ALA A 37 -27.76 16.32 17.51
C ALA A 37 -26.34 16.41 18.09
N ALA A 38 -25.65 17.55 17.92
CA ALA A 38 -24.35 17.80 18.52
C ALA A 38 -24.41 17.84 20.05
N LEU A 39 -25.42 18.52 20.62
CA LEU A 39 -25.66 18.56 22.07
C LEU A 39 -26.01 17.17 22.62
N GLN A 40 -26.83 16.39 21.91
CA GLN A 40 -27.16 15.01 22.28
C GLN A 40 -25.92 14.11 22.24
N ARG A 41 -25.06 14.21 21.21
CA ARG A 41 -23.76 13.51 21.17
C ARG A 41 -22.85 13.93 22.32
N GLN A 42 -22.83 15.20 22.69
CA GLN A 42 -22.06 15.71 23.83
C GLN A 42 -22.56 15.14 25.16
N ILE A 43 -23.88 15.05 25.35
CA ILE A 43 -24.49 14.46 26.55
C ILE A 43 -24.19 12.95 26.61
N LYS A 44 -24.33 12.23 25.50
CA LYS A 44 -24.07 10.79 25.40
C LYS A 44 -22.60 10.43 25.67
N SER A 45 -21.66 11.19 25.11
CA SER A 45 -20.21 11.01 25.33
C SER A 45 -19.75 11.47 26.72
N GLY A 46 -20.57 12.18 27.48
CA GLY A 46 -20.20 12.76 28.79
C GLY A 46 -19.15 13.88 28.72
N SER A 47 -18.77 14.33 27.51
CA SER A 47 -17.83 15.43 27.31
C SER A 47 -18.51 16.77 27.57
N THR A 48 -18.28 17.30 28.76
CA THR A 48 -18.65 18.67 29.14
C THR A 48 -17.81 19.66 28.32
N ARG A 49 -18.32 20.09 27.14
CA ARG A 49 -17.59 20.88 26.12
C ARG A 49 -16.34 20.17 25.57
N PRO A 50 -15.91 20.45 24.33
CA PRO A 50 -14.55 20.09 23.91
C PRO A 50 -13.57 20.65 24.95
N LEU A 51 -12.69 19.80 25.48
CA LEU A 51 -11.63 20.29 26.36
C LEU A 51 -10.84 21.33 25.56
N ASN A 52 -10.62 22.50 26.16
CA ASN A 52 -9.84 23.54 25.51
C ASN A 52 -8.43 23.00 25.24
N ALA A 53 -8.05 22.90 23.97
CA ALA A 53 -6.80 22.31 23.53
C ALA A 53 -5.57 22.99 24.17
N ASP A 54 -5.62 24.31 24.35
CA ASP A 54 -4.54 25.08 24.97
C ASP A 54 -4.39 24.69 26.45
N LEU A 55 -5.51 24.60 27.18
CA LEU A 55 -5.48 24.19 28.59
C LEU A 55 -4.97 22.74 28.76
N GLN A 56 -5.30 21.87 27.80
CA GLN A 56 -4.84 20.50 27.80
C GLN A 56 -3.33 20.43 27.54
N HIS A 57 -2.85 21.16 26.53
CA HIS A 57 -1.44 21.25 26.20
C HIS A 57 -0.62 21.85 27.35
N ASP A 58 -1.08 22.97 27.94
CA ASP A 58 -0.44 23.61 29.10
C ASP A 58 -0.38 22.70 30.32
N ALA A 59 -1.43 21.94 30.59
CA ALA A 59 -1.45 20.98 31.70
C ALA A 59 -0.46 19.83 31.46
N ALA A 60 -0.44 19.26 30.24
CA ALA A 60 0.50 18.21 29.86
C ALA A 60 1.95 18.71 29.90
N GLN A 61 2.23 19.92 29.44
CA GLN A 61 3.57 20.53 29.49
C GLN A 61 4.03 20.82 30.92
N ARG A 62 3.14 21.34 31.79
CA ARG A 62 3.44 21.51 33.22
C ARG A 62 3.74 20.18 33.89
N PHE A 63 2.94 19.15 33.61
CA PHE A 63 3.16 17.81 34.13
C PHE A 63 4.48 17.20 33.63
N TRP A 64 4.86 17.44 32.37
CA TRP A 64 6.13 16.98 31.82
C TRP A 64 7.34 17.50 32.63
N ARG A 65 7.31 18.77 33.01
CA ARG A 65 8.37 19.43 33.80
C ARG A 65 8.34 19.00 35.27
N SER A 66 7.15 18.80 35.84
CA SER A 66 6.96 18.41 37.23
C SER A 66 5.83 17.36 37.31
N PRO A 67 6.16 16.05 37.41
CA PRO A 67 5.20 14.96 37.28
C PRO A 67 4.34 14.79 38.54
N ARG A 68 3.51 15.79 38.84
CA ARG A 68 2.60 15.84 39.99
C ARG A 68 1.22 16.31 39.56
N LEU A 69 0.19 15.52 39.89
CA LEU A 69 -1.21 15.87 39.65
C LEU A 69 -1.80 16.49 40.92
N GLN A 70 -1.87 17.82 40.98
CA GLN A 70 -2.33 18.54 42.17
C GLN A 70 -3.85 18.66 42.26
N THR A 71 -4.52 18.80 41.13
CA THR A 71 -5.98 19.03 41.09
C THR A 71 -6.67 18.00 40.20
N LEU A 72 -7.97 17.78 40.46
CA LEU A 72 -8.81 16.95 39.59
C LEU A 72 -8.83 17.49 38.14
N LYS A 73 -8.80 18.81 37.98
CA LYS A 73 -8.76 19.47 36.67
C LYS A 73 -7.47 19.12 35.92
N ASP A 74 -6.32 19.23 36.58
CA ASP A 74 -5.04 18.88 35.97
C ASP A 74 -4.97 17.38 35.65
N ALA A 75 -5.41 16.51 36.58
CA ALA A 75 -5.48 15.06 36.35
C ALA A 75 -6.35 14.70 35.14
N ARG A 76 -7.50 15.37 34.98
CA ARG A 76 -8.36 15.19 33.80
C ARG A 76 -7.63 15.64 32.53
N LEU A 77 -7.09 16.86 32.50
CA LEU A 77 -6.45 17.41 31.31
C LEU A 77 -5.24 16.58 30.86
N VAL A 78 -4.40 16.16 31.81
CA VAL A 78 -3.25 15.28 31.55
C VAL A 78 -3.69 13.91 31.06
N ALA A 79 -4.77 13.32 31.61
CA ALA A 79 -5.28 12.03 31.16
C ALA A 79 -5.75 12.05 29.70
N PHE A 80 -6.36 13.15 29.23
CA PHE A 80 -6.66 13.35 27.81
C PHE A 80 -5.40 13.68 26.98
N GLY A 81 -4.34 14.18 27.60
CA GLY A 81 -3.12 14.65 26.95
C GLY A 81 -1.97 13.65 26.87
N LEU A 82 -2.19 12.36 27.09
CA LEU A 82 -1.10 11.38 27.15
C LEU A 82 -0.27 11.29 25.85
N GLY A 83 -0.93 11.45 24.71
CA GLY A 83 -0.32 11.43 23.38
C GLY A 83 0.10 12.80 22.85
N LEU A 84 0.06 13.87 23.66
CA LEU A 84 0.48 15.20 23.19
C LEU A 84 2.01 15.31 23.18
N PRO A 85 2.61 15.85 22.11
CA PRO A 85 4.05 16.06 22.02
C PRO A 85 4.46 17.30 22.83
N VAL A 86 4.71 17.12 24.12
CA VAL A 86 5.02 18.21 25.06
C VAL A 86 6.45 18.16 25.62
N GLY A 87 7.15 17.05 25.40
CA GLY A 87 8.53 16.82 25.81
C GLY A 87 9.56 17.29 24.78
N PRO A 88 10.86 17.27 25.16
CA PRO A 88 11.94 17.57 24.23
C PRO A 88 11.89 16.63 23.02
N GLY A 89 12.16 17.17 21.84
CA GLY A 89 12.10 16.41 20.58
C GLY A 89 10.71 15.95 20.16
N GLY A 90 9.64 16.40 20.83
CA GLY A 90 8.27 15.94 20.55
C GLY A 90 7.84 14.71 21.37
N ALA A 91 8.61 14.32 22.40
CA ALA A 91 8.27 13.20 23.26
C ALA A 91 6.89 13.40 23.94
N ARG A 92 6.13 12.30 24.06
CA ARG A 92 4.79 12.30 24.66
C ARG A 92 4.83 11.61 26.02
N ILE A 93 3.87 11.92 26.89
CA ILE A 93 3.83 11.36 28.26
C ILE A 93 3.78 9.83 28.23
N ILE A 94 3.07 9.25 27.26
CA ILE A 94 2.97 7.80 27.08
C ILE A 94 4.30 7.14 26.67
N ASP A 95 5.23 7.90 26.09
CA ASP A 95 6.54 7.39 25.66
C ASP A 95 7.52 7.28 26.85
N ASP A 96 7.27 7.97 27.97
CA ASP A 96 8.13 7.97 29.17
C ASP A 96 7.52 7.15 30.31
N LYS A 97 8.19 6.06 30.68
CA LYS A 97 7.73 5.13 31.73
C LYS A 97 7.49 5.82 33.08
N ALA A 98 8.41 6.68 33.53
CA ALA A 98 8.32 7.29 34.86
C ALA A 98 7.17 8.31 34.94
N ARG A 99 6.99 9.10 33.89
CA ARG A 99 5.89 10.07 33.77
C ARG A 99 4.55 9.38 33.59
N PHE A 100 4.47 8.36 32.73
CA PHE A 100 3.26 7.55 32.57
C PHE A 100 2.83 6.90 33.89
N ASP A 101 3.76 6.32 34.63
CA ASP A 101 3.51 5.77 35.97
C ASP A 101 3.01 6.83 36.95
N ALA A 102 3.57 8.04 36.90
CA ALA A 102 3.12 9.15 37.72
C ALA A 102 1.68 9.60 37.38
N VAL A 103 1.26 9.52 36.12
CA VAL A 103 -0.13 9.77 35.74
C VAL A 103 -1.06 8.73 36.37
N LEU A 104 -0.78 7.43 36.19
CA LEU A 104 -1.65 6.37 36.72
C LEU A 104 -1.78 6.45 38.24
N ARG A 105 -0.65 6.61 38.96
CA ARG A 105 -0.67 6.82 40.42
C ARG A 105 -1.42 8.08 40.84
N GLY A 106 -1.26 9.17 40.09
CA GLY A 106 -1.95 10.43 40.39
C GLY A 106 -3.45 10.39 40.08
N VAL A 107 -3.90 9.59 39.11
CA VAL A 107 -5.33 9.35 38.86
C VAL A 107 -5.94 8.46 39.95
N ASP A 108 -5.18 7.47 40.45
CA ASP A 108 -5.63 6.53 41.47
C ASP A 108 -6.02 7.18 42.81
N GLN A 109 -5.55 8.41 43.08
CA GLN A 109 -5.96 9.17 44.27
C GLN A 109 -7.48 9.40 44.37
N TRP A 110 -8.19 9.33 43.23
CA TRP A 110 -9.64 9.53 43.16
C TRP A 110 -10.45 8.23 43.15
N LEU A 111 -9.83 7.04 43.27
CA LEU A 111 -10.51 5.74 43.15
C LEU A 111 -11.70 5.52 44.09
N ASN A 112 -11.71 6.21 45.24
CA ASN A 112 -12.78 6.09 46.23
C ASN A 112 -14.01 6.95 45.91
N ASP A 113 -13.89 7.89 44.95
CA ASP A 113 -15.00 8.70 44.46
C ASP A 113 -15.24 8.40 42.97
N ALA A 114 -16.26 7.59 42.69
CA ALA A 114 -16.60 7.17 41.33
C ALA A 114 -16.89 8.37 40.39
N ARG A 115 -17.46 9.47 40.90
CA ARG A 115 -17.80 10.65 40.09
C ARG A 115 -16.56 11.41 39.68
N TRP A 116 -15.55 11.48 40.54
CA TRP A 116 -14.28 12.14 40.23
C TRP A 116 -13.37 11.24 39.39
N PHE A 117 -13.21 9.97 39.79
CA PHE A 117 -12.42 8.99 39.07
C PHE A 117 -12.86 8.87 37.60
N ARG A 118 -14.17 8.78 37.34
CA ARG A 118 -14.67 8.61 35.97
C ARG A 118 -14.30 9.78 35.04
N ARG A 119 -14.07 11.00 35.56
CA ARG A 119 -13.66 12.16 34.72
C ARG A 119 -12.23 12.02 34.22
N CYS A 120 -11.32 11.49 35.05
CA CYS A 120 -9.95 11.19 34.65
C CYS A 120 -9.90 9.94 33.78
N TYR A 121 -10.63 8.90 34.18
CA TYR A 121 -10.75 7.64 33.43
C TYR A 121 -11.23 7.86 31.99
N GLN A 122 -12.21 8.75 31.78
CA GLN A 122 -12.66 9.13 30.44
C GLN A 122 -11.50 9.64 29.55
N GLY A 123 -10.58 10.43 30.11
CA GLY A 123 -9.40 10.91 29.40
C GLY A 123 -8.43 9.79 29.08
N LEU A 124 -8.25 8.84 29.99
CA LEU A 124 -7.42 7.65 29.76
C LEU A 124 -8.00 6.77 28.65
N VAL A 125 -9.33 6.55 28.63
CA VAL A 125 -10.02 5.84 27.53
C VAL A 125 -9.83 6.57 26.21
N TRP A 126 -10.02 7.89 26.21
CA TRP A 126 -9.81 8.71 25.01
C TRP A 126 -8.38 8.57 24.50
N SER A 127 -7.39 8.69 25.37
CA SER A 127 -5.97 8.54 25.01
C SER A 127 -5.66 7.14 24.50
N TYR A 128 -6.21 6.09 25.11
CA TYR A 128 -5.99 4.71 24.68
C TYR A 128 -6.41 4.46 23.23
N PHE A 129 -7.57 4.99 22.80
CA PHE A 129 -8.05 4.81 21.43
C PHE A 129 -7.41 5.76 20.41
N ASN A 130 -7.10 6.99 20.84
CA ASN A 130 -6.73 8.06 19.91
C ASN A 130 -5.21 8.35 19.88
N CYS A 131 -4.41 7.74 20.76
CA CYS A 131 -2.95 7.82 20.67
C CYS A 131 -2.43 6.88 19.57
N ASP A 132 -1.66 7.45 18.65
CA ASP A 132 -1.00 6.70 17.59
C ASP A 132 0.39 6.25 18.07
N ILE A 133 0.49 4.99 18.51
CA ILE A 133 1.72 4.49 19.14
C ILE A 133 2.85 4.29 18.11
N ASP A 134 2.49 3.99 16.86
CA ASP A 134 3.42 3.67 15.79
C ASP A 134 4.26 4.90 15.35
N THR A 135 3.82 6.12 15.67
CA THR A 135 4.53 7.38 15.41
C THR A 135 5.40 7.87 16.58
N SER A 136 5.59 7.02 17.61
CA SER A 136 6.44 7.37 18.75
C SER A 136 7.92 7.49 18.37
N ILE A 137 8.65 8.38 19.05
CA ILE A 137 10.12 8.43 19.03
C ILE A 137 10.72 7.19 19.69
N HIS A 138 10.00 6.60 20.66
CA HIS A 138 10.39 5.37 21.34
C HIS A 138 9.25 4.33 21.25
N PRO A 139 9.06 3.68 20.07
CA PRO A 139 7.91 2.80 19.82
C PRO A 139 7.79 1.65 20.83
N SER A 140 8.89 1.04 21.25
CA SER A 140 8.89 -0.07 22.21
C SER A 140 8.36 0.33 23.58
N ASP A 141 8.83 1.45 24.13
CA ASP A 141 8.39 1.96 25.44
C ASP A 141 6.95 2.45 25.39
N ALA A 142 6.58 3.17 24.34
CA ALA A 142 5.22 3.62 24.10
C ALA A 142 4.24 2.44 23.98
N ARG A 143 4.63 1.38 23.26
CA ARG A 143 3.83 0.14 23.11
C ARG A 143 3.67 -0.56 24.46
N HIS A 144 4.74 -0.67 25.24
CA HIS A 144 4.68 -1.26 26.58
C HIS A 144 3.73 -0.49 27.51
N ASN A 145 3.86 0.84 27.56
CA ASN A 145 2.99 1.69 28.38
C ASN A 145 1.54 1.68 27.89
N TRP A 146 1.31 1.62 26.58
CA TRP A 146 -0.04 1.49 26.00
C TRP A 146 -0.71 0.16 26.37
N LEU A 147 0.02 -0.96 26.37
CA LEU A 147 -0.49 -2.24 26.88
C LEU A 147 -0.81 -2.16 28.38
N ARG A 148 0.03 -1.48 29.17
CA ARG A 148 -0.27 -1.23 30.58
C ARG A 148 -1.49 -0.34 30.78
N LEU A 149 -1.72 0.65 29.91
CA LEU A 149 -2.92 1.47 29.91
C LEU A 149 -4.16 0.62 29.65
N ARG A 150 -4.11 -0.27 28.64
CA ARG A 150 -5.17 -1.22 28.34
C ARG A 150 -5.55 -2.05 29.56
N ASP A 151 -4.56 -2.66 30.21
CA ASP A 151 -4.79 -3.52 31.37
C ASP A 151 -5.34 -2.71 32.56
N TYR A 152 -4.81 -1.50 32.78
CA TYR A 152 -5.31 -0.57 33.78
C TYR A 152 -6.79 -0.23 33.55
N LEU A 153 -7.17 0.14 32.32
CA LEU A 153 -8.55 0.43 31.94
C LEU A 153 -9.44 -0.79 32.19
N SER A 154 -9.05 -1.95 31.65
CA SER A 154 -9.80 -3.19 31.85
C SER A 154 -10.05 -3.49 33.33
N GLN A 155 -9.02 -3.40 34.19
CA GLN A 155 -9.15 -3.72 35.61
C GLN A 155 -9.98 -2.69 36.39
N ARG A 156 -9.88 -1.41 36.03
CA ARG A 156 -10.48 -0.31 36.80
C ARG A 156 -11.84 0.16 36.29
N ALA A 157 -12.32 -0.35 35.15
CA ALA A 157 -13.64 -0.03 34.62
C ALA A 157 -14.78 -0.06 35.67
N PRO A 158 -14.92 -1.08 36.56
CA PRO A 158 -15.99 -1.11 37.57
C PRO A 158 -15.96 0.05 38.57
N ARG A 159 -14.81 0.69 38.78
CA ARG A 159 -14.65 1.82 39.71
C ARG A 159 -15.26 3.13 39.18
N THR A 160 -15.68 3.16 37.92
CA THR A 160 -16.35 4.31 37.31
C THR A 160 -17.86 4.37 37.61
N VAL A 161 -18.42 3.26 38.12
CA VAL A 161 -19.86 3.11 38.38
C VAL A 161 -20.23 3.78 39.69
N SER A 162 -21.20 4.70 39.65
CA SER A 162 -21.83 5.30 40.82
C SER A 162 -23.24 4.72 41.05
N PRO A 163 -23.67 4.53 42.32
CA PRO A 163 -25.06 4.18 42.65
C PRO A 163 -26.09 5.25 42.23
N GLU A 164 -25.67 6.51 42.10
CA GLU A 164 -26.56 7.67 41.93
C GLU A 164 -26.88 7.95 40.45
N GLY A 165 -26.42 7.08 39.54
CA GLY A 165 -26.65 7.18 38.10
C GLY A 165 -25.36 7.30 37.27
N ASN A 166 -25.39 6.66 36.10
CA ASN A 166 -24.23 6.54 35.22
C ASN A 166 -24.53 7.12 33.83
N PRO A 167 -23.62 7.95 33.28
CA PRO A 167 -23.72 8.42 31.91
C PRO A 167 -23.54 7.24 30.94
N ASP A 168 -24.01 7.41 29.71
CA ASP A 168 -24.03 6.31 28.75
C ASP A 168 -22.65 5.77 28.43
N TRP A 169 -21.63 6.62 28.28
CA TRP A 169 -20.25 6.18 28.07
C TRP A 169 -19.72 5.24 29.18
N VAL A 170 -20.13 5.43 30.44
CA VAL A 170 -19.73 4.53 31.54
C VAL A 170 -20.40 3.18 31.35
N LYS A 171 -21.69 3.15 31.00
CA LYS A 171 -22.39 1.90 30.67
C LYS A 171 -21.71 1.19 29.51
N THR A 172 -21.32 1.92 28.47
CA THR A 172 -20.59 1.40 27.30
C THR A 172 -19.27 0.78 27.69
N VAL A 173 -18.45 1.46 28.50
CA VAL A 173 -17.17 0.92 29.01
C VAL A 173 -17.37 -0.39 29.78
N ILE A 174 -18.43 -0.49 30.59
CA ILE A 174 -18.73 -1.70 31.36
C ILE A 174 -19.23 -2.84 30.46
N CYS A 175 -20.18 -2.55 29.57
CA CYS A 175 -20.74 -3.55 28.66
C CYS A 175 -19.73 -4.03 27.61
N GLN A 176 -18.86 -3.14 27.15
CA GLN A 176 -17.87 -3.38 26.09
C GLN A 176 -16.46 -3.51 26.66
N ARG A 177 -16.33 -4.14 27.84
CA ARG A 177 -15.03 -4.31 28.52
C ARG A 177 -14.00 -5.09 27.68
N HIS A 178 -14.45 -5.90 26.73
CA HIS A 178 -13.58 -6.64 25.79
C HIS A 178 -12.77 -5.72 24.88
N LEU A 179 -13.17 -4.44 24.70
CA LEU A 179 -12.40 -3.45 23.94
C LEU A 179 -11.04 -3.14 24.57
N PHE A 180 -10.85 -3.47 25.85
CA PHE A 180 -9.58 -3.37 26.57
C PHE A 180 -8.89 -4.73 26.66
N GLY A 181 -8.88 -5.49 25.57
CA GLY A 181 -8.23 -6.80 25.45
C GLY A 181 -7.55 -6.99 24.09
N ASP A 182 -6.94 -8.15 23.88
CA ASP A 182 -6.23 -8.48 22.63
C ASP A 182 -7.19 -8.60 21.43
N ALA A 183 -8.40 -9.11 21.66
CA ALA A 183 -9.42 -9.34 20.63
C ALA A 183 -10.46 -8.19 20.54
N ALA A 184 -10.05 -6.94 20.81
CA ALA A 184 -10.95 -5.79 20.89
C ALA A 184 -11.84 -5.61 19.63
N CYS A 185 -11.31 -5.92 18.46
CA CYS A 185 -11.98 -5.74 17.17
C CYS A 185 -12.81 -6.96 16.72
N GLU A 186 -12.45 -8.17 17.18
CA GLU A 186 -12.95 -9.43 16.60
C GLU A 186 -14.46 -9.60 16.75
N ARG A 187 -15.00 -9.19 17.90
CA ARG A 187 -16.44 -9.30 18.21
C ARG A 187 -17.32 -8.59 17.17
N HIS A 188 -16.87 -7.45 16.66
CA HIS A 188 -17.66 -6.62 15.75
C HIS A 188 -17.43 -6.96 14.27
N ALA A 189 -16.41 -7.76 13.96
CA ALA A 189 -16.01 -8.05 12.59
C ALA A 189 -17.14 -8.69 11.76
N GLY A 190 -17.83 -9.69 12.31
CA GLY A 190 -18.91 -10.38 11.61
C GLY A 190 -20.11 -9.48 11.30
N ASP A 191 -20.47 -8.58 12.22
CA ASP A 191 -21.58 -7.66 12.02
C ASP A 191 -21.23 -6.55 11.02
N LEU A 192 -20.02 -6.00 11.10
CA LEU A 192 -19.51 -5.06 10.10
C LEU A 192 -19.44 -5.69 8.71
N LEU A 193 -19.03 -6.96 8.62
CA LEU A 193 -19.09 -7.74 7.37
C LEU A 193 -20.51 -7.95 6.85
N ARG A 194 -21.57 -7.76 7.64
CA ARG A 194 -22.95 -7.79 7.14
C ARG A 194 -23.51 -6.40 6.86
N GLY A 195 -22.68 -5.35 7.00
CA GLY A 195 -23.09 -3.95 6.86
C GLY A 195 -23.74 -3.35 8.11
N ASN A 196 -23.67 -4.05 9.25
CA ASN A 196 -24.26 -3.59 10.50
C ASN A 196 -23.26 -2.72 11.26
N HIS A 197 -23.32 -1.40 11.04
CA HIS A 197 -22.38 -0.43 11.64
C HIS A 197 -22.89 0.23 12.93
N GLN A 198 -24.14 -0.02 13.32
CA GLN A 198 -24.82 0.74 14.39
C GLN A 198 -24.16 0.62 15.76
N GLU A 199 -23.76 -0.59 16.17
CA GLU A 199 -23.13 -0.80 17.48
C GLU A 199 -21.77 -0.09 17.55
N VAL A 200 -20.93 -0.28 16.52
CA VAL A 200 -19.61 0.35 16.45
C VAL A 200 -19.74 1.88 16.41
N GLN A 201 -20.69 2.42 15.64
CA GLN A 201 -20.93 3.86 15.62
C GLN A 201 -21.32 4.38 17.02
N SER A 202 -22.21 3.69 17.73
CA SER A 202 -22.58 4.05 19.10
C SER A 202 -21.38 4.00 20.04
N ILE A 203 -20.53 2.97 19.93
CA ILE A 203 -19.30 2.85 20.73
C ILE A 203 -18.36 4.03 20.45
N CYS A 204 -18.10 4.35 19.18
CA CYS A 204 -17.23 5.45 18.80
C CYS A 204 -17.76 6.80 19.30
N GLU A 205 -19.06 7.04 19.17
CA GLU A 205 -19.71 8.26 19.68
C GLU A 205 -19.63 8.36 21.20
N GLN A 206 -19.90 7.28 21.93
CA GLN A 206 -19.94 7.28 23.39
C GLN A 206 -18.54 7.34 24.01
N LEU A 207 -17.54 6.68 23.41
CA LEU A 207 -16.16 6.64 23.92
C LEU A 207 -15.26 7.73 23.34
N GLY A 208 -15.74 8.51 22.37
CA GLY A 208 -14.98 9.57 21.73
C GLY A 208 -13.83 9.04 20.87
N ILE A 209 -14.05 7.94 20.15
CA ILE A 209 -13.09 7.32 19.24
C ILE A 209 -13.12 8.09 17.91
N ASN A 210 -11.97 8.61 17.49
CA ASN A 210 -11.83 9.36 16.25
C ASN A 210 -11.67 8.45 15.02
N GLY A 211 -11.86 9.05 13.83
CA GLY A 211 -11.76 8.37 12.53
C GLY A 211 -10.37 7.76 12.25
N SER A 212 -9.32 8.31 12.87
CA SER A 212 -7.94 7.85 12.68
C SER A 212 -7.47 6.87 13.75
N SER A 213 -8.34 6.43 14.66
CA SER A 213 -7.97 5.56 15.79
C SER A 213 -7.43 4.20 15.35
N TRP A 214 -6.55 3.62 16.16
CA TRP A 214 -6.07 2.25 15.93
C TRP A 214 -7.23 1.24 15.92
N PHE A 215 -8.31 1.51 16.65
CA PHE A 215 -9.47 0.64 16.75
C PHE A 215 -10.22 0.54 15.42
N LEU A 216 -10.50 1.68 14.77
CA LEU A 216 -11.16 1.67 13.46
C LEU A 216 -10.28 1.01 12.39
N ARG A 217 -8.95 1.25 12.41
CA ARG A 217 -8.00 0.53 11.56
C ARG A 217 -8.03 -0.97 11.83
N GLY A 218 -7.99 -1.37 13.10
CA GLY A 218 -8.06 -2.77 13.52
C GLY A 218 -9.37 -3.46 13.12
N LEU A 219 -10.49 -2.74 13.10
CA LEU A 219 -11.78 -3.27 12.62
C LEU A 219 -11.77 -3.61 11.13
N VAL A 220 -10.98 -2.90 10.31
CA VAL A 220 -10.81 -3.25 8.88
C VAL A 220 -10.13 -4.60 8.74
N LEU A 221 -8.99 -4.81 9.41
CA LEU A 221 -8.29 -6.11 9.37
C LEU A 221 -9.11 -7.22 10.03
N ALA A 222 -9.83 -6.93 11.11
CA ALA A 222 -10.71 -7.91 11.75
C ALA A 222 -11.83 -8.36 10.79
N GLN A 223 -12.40 -7.46 9.99
CA GLN A 223 -13.35 -7.82 8.94
C GLN A 223 -12.70 -8.71 7.87
N VAL A 224 -11.52 -8.37 7.38
CA VAL A 224 -10.79 -9.21 6.41
C VAL A 224 -10.56 -10.61 6.99
N SER A 225 -10.03 -10.70 8.21
CA SER A 225 -9.78 -11.97 8.92
C SER A 225 -11.06 -12.77 9.20
N ALA A 226 -12.17 -12.11 9.50
CA ALA A 226 -13.46 -12.78 9.66
C ALA A 226 -13.98 -13.32 8.32
N ALA A 227 -13.76 -12.59 7.23
CA ALA A 227 -14.18 -13.02 5.89
C ALA A 227 -13.42 -14.26 5.43
N THR A 228 -12.13 -14.39 5.77
CA THR A 228 -11.35 -15.58 5.40
C THR A 228 -11.86 -16.86 6.07
N LYS A 229 -12.61 -16.74 7.17
CA LYS A 229 -13.22 -17.86 7.90
C LYS A 229 -14.60 -18.27 7.36
N LEU A 230 -15.15 -17.54 6.40
CA LEU A 230 -16.45 -17.84 5.79
C LEU A 230 -16.37 -19.04 4.82
N GLY A 231 -17.55 -19.56 4.47
CA GLY A 231 -17.69 -20.52 3.37
C GLY A 231 -17.26 -19.92 2.02
N HIS A 232 -16.96 -20.77 1.03
CA HIS A 232 -16.41 -20.33 -0.25
C HIS A 232 -17.26 -19.29 -0.98
N ASP A 233 -18.57 -19.49 -1.01
CA ASP A 233 -19.47 -18.59 -1.76
C ASP A 233 -19.70 -17.28 -1.01
N GLU A 234 -19.80 -17.33 0.31
CA GLU A 234 -19.91 -16.14 1.16
C GLU A 234 -18.63 -15.29 1.12
N PHE A 235 -17.45 -15.92 1.17
CA PHE A 235 -16.16 -15.25 1.01
C PHE A 235 -16.09 -14.55 -0.35
N ARG A 236 -16.42 -15.26 -1.44
CA ARG A 236 -16.44 -14.67 -2.80
C ARG A 236 -17.40 -13.49 -2.90
N ALA A 237 -18.60 -13.60 -2.33
CA ALA A 237 -19.57 -12.50 -2.31
C ALA A 237 -19.08 -11.28 -1.51
N ALA A 238 -18.22 -11.46 -0.50
CA ALA A 238 -17.68 -10.38 0.31
C ALA A 238 -16.49 -9.64 -0.34
N LEU A 239 -15.80 -10.25 -1.32
CA LEU A 239 -14.56 -9.72 -1.91
C LEU A 239 -14.67 -8.28 -2.46
N PRO A 240 -15.68 -7.91 -3.27
CA PRO A 240 -15.74 -6.57 -3.85
C PRO A 240 -15.71 -5.47 -2.78
N ARG A 241 -16.51 -5.63 -1.72
CA ARG A 241 -16.57 -4.67 -0.61
C ARG A 241 -15.28 -4.66 0.22
N LEU A 242 -14.62 -5.81 0.40
CA LEU A 242 -13.35 -5.88 1.13
C LEU A 242 -12.21 -5.18 0.36
N ILE A 243 -12.17 -5.35 -0.96
CA ILE A 243 -11.21 -4.66 -1.83
C ILE A 243 -11.44 -3.15 -1.78
N GLU A 244 -12.70 -2.70 -1.82
CA GLU A 244 -13.06 -1.28 -1.67
C GLU A 244 -12.63 -0.73 -0.29
N LEU A 245 -12.94 -1.45 0.79
CA LEU A 245 -12.54 -1.07 2.15
C LEU A 245 -11.02 -0.93 2.32
N LEU A 246 -10.25 -1.85 1.74
CA LEU A 246 -8.78 -1.78 1.73
C LEU A 246 -8.27 -0.65 0.82
N SER A 247 -8.97 -0.38 -0.29
CA SER A 247 -8.65 0.77 -1.15
C SER A 247 -8.71 2.08 -0.37
N ASP A 248 -9.72 2.27 0.47
CA ASP A 248 -9.84 3.48 1.28
C ASP A 248 -8.82 3.53 2.43
N THR A 249 -8.31 2.38 2.87
CA THR A 249 -7.41 2.26 4.02
C THR A 249 -5.98 1.86 3.63
N ARG A 250 -5.24 2.79 3.02
CA ARG A 250 -3.90 2.55 2.44
C ARG A 250 -2.92 1.83 3.37
N ALA A 251 -2.90 2.18 4.65
CA ALA A 251 -1.98 1.61 5.63
C ALA A 251 -2.16 0.10 5.85
N LEU A 252 -3.32 -0.46 5.50
CA LEU A 252 -3.67 -1.87 5.75
C LEU A 252 -3.77 -2.68 4.45
N ARG A 253 -3.51 -2.06 3.28
CA ARG A 253 -3.68 -2.71 1.98
C ARG A 253 -2.85 -3.97 1.84
N ASP A 254 -1.60 -3.92 2.28
CA ASP A 254 -0.66 -5.03 2.09
C ASP A 254 -1.05 -6.21 2.95
N GLU A 255 -1.21 -6.00 4.26
CA GLU A 255 -1.66 -7.06 5.17
C GLU A 255 -3.05 -7.62 4.78
N GLY A 256 -3.99 -6.74 4.43
CA GLY A 256 -5.33 -7.14 4.01
C GLY A 256 -5.33 -7.94 2.70
N LEU A 257 -4.60 -7.49 1.68
CA LEU A 257 -4.54 -8.17 0.40
C LEU A 257 -3.87 -9.55 0.52
N ALA A 258 -2.81 -9.67 1.33
CA ALA A 258 -2.15 -10.95 1.61
C ALA A 258 -3.16 -11.99 2.12
N LEU A 259 -3.94 -11.62 3.15
CA LEU A 259 -4.98 -12.49 3.73
C LEU A 259 -6.05 -12.89 2.70
N LEU A 260 -6.48 -11.96 1.84
CA LEU A 260 -7.47 -12.26 0.80
C LEU A 260 -6.92 -13.22 -0.25
N LEU A 261 -5.69 -13.01 -0.73
CA LEU A 261 -5.07 -13.85 -1.75
C LEU A 261 -4.79 -15.27 -1.23
N ASP A 262 -4.26 -15.40 -0.01
CA ASP A 262 -4.04 -16.69 0.65
C ASP A 262 -5.35 -17.48 0.77
N ARG A 263 -6.42 -16.80 1.20
CA ARG A 263 -7.73 -17.46 1.30
C ARG A 263 -8.27 -17.85 -0.08
N TYR A 264 -8.11 -16.99 -1.08
CA TYR A 264 -8.64 -17.22 -2.42
C TYR A 264 -7.98 -18.42 -3.10
N GLN A 265 -6.68 -18.62 -2.90
CA GLN A 265 -5.93 -19.76 -3.44
C GLN A 265 -6.47 -21.11 -2.93
N GLN A 266 -7.13 -21.14 -1.78
CA GLN A 266 -7.74 -22.35 -1.20
C GLN A 266 -9.10 -22.69 -1.83
N LEU A 267 -9.65 -21.84 -2.71
CA LEU A 267 -10.90 -22.12 -3.39
C LEU A 267 -10.72 -23.25 -4.42
N PRO A 268 -11.66 -24.22 -4.50
CA PRO A 268 -11.63 -25.22 -5.56
C PRO A 268 -11.72 -24.54 -6.93
N GLN A 269 -10.79 -24.88 -7.83
CA GLN A 269 -10.74 -24.32 -9.18
C GLN A 269 -10.74 -22.79 -9.19
N ALA A 270 -10.03 -22.15 -8.25
CA ALA A 270 -9.96 -20.70 -8.03
C ALA A 270 -9.97 -19.90 -9.35
N PRO A 271 -11.15 -19.45 -9.84
CA PRO A 271 -11.23 -18.82 -11.14
C PRO A 271 -10.63 -17.42 -11.05
N LEU A 272 -10.30 -16.83 -12.20
CA LEU A 272 -9.88 -15.43 -12.27
C LEU A 272 -10.87 -14.54 -11.50
N HIS A 273 -10.37 -13.78 -10.54
CA HIS A 273 -11.12 -12.71 -9.88
C HIS A 273 -10.52 -11.36 -10.27
N GLU A 274 -11.16 -10.68 -11.21
CA GLU A 274 -10.68 -9.42 -11.80
C GLU A 274 -10.33 -8.39 -10.71
N GLY A 275 -11.19 -8.18 -9.72
CA GLY A 275 -10.92 -7.21 -8.65
C GLY A 275 -9.69 -7.54 -7.78
N LEU A 276 -9.36 -8.83 -7.60
CA LEU A 276 -8.18 -9.22 -6.80
C LEU A 276 -6.92 -9.13 -7.65
N ARG A 277 -7.00 -9.57 -8.92
CA ARG A 277 -5.95 -9.37 -9.91
C ARG A 277 -5.59 -7.89 -10.01
N ASP A 278 -6.57 -7.03 -10.19
CA ASP A 278 -6.38 -5.59 -10.38
C ASP A 278 -5.85 -4.92 -9.12
N ALA A 279 -6.34 -5.31 -7.94
CA ALA A 279 -5.79 -4.85 -6.66
C ALA A 279 -4.32 -5.28 -6.50
N ALA A 280 -3.98 -6.54 -6.76
CA ALA A 280 -2.61 -7.04 -6.68
C ALA A 280 -1.69 -6.35 -7.69
N ALA A 281 -2.08 -6.27 -8.95
CA ALA A 281 -1.31 -5.59 -9.99
C ALA A 281 -1.12 -4.09 -9.69
N SER A 282 -2.14 -3.41 -9.17
CA SER A 282 -2.07 -1.98 -8.88
C SER A 282 -1.30 -1.65 -7.59
N TRP A 283 -1.45 -2.48 -6.55
CA TRP A 283 -0.84 -2.19 -5.25
C TRP A 283 0.55 -2.78 -5.14
N TRP A 284 0.75 -4.00 -5.65
CA TRP A 284 1.99 -4.76 -5.49
C TRP A 284 2.81 -4.89 -6.78
N GLY A 285 2.19 -4.67 -7.95
CA GLY A 285 2.83 -4.97 -9.22
C GLY A 285 2.94 -6.47 -9.46
N SER A 286 3.66 -6.85 -10.50
CA SER A 286 3.73 -8.25 -10.94
C SER A 286 4.68 -9.11 -10.10
N PRO A 287 4.31 -10.38 -9.81
CA PRO A 287 5.11 -11.28 -8.97
C PRO A 287 6.46 -11.71 -9.54
N TRP A 288 6.64 -11.65 -10.86
CA TRP A 288 7.87 -12.08 -11.53
C TRP A 288 8.92 -10.97 -11.68
N LEU A 289 8.68 -9.78 -11.13
CA LEU A 289 9.63 -8.66 -11.18
C LEU A 289 10.38 -8.54 -9.87
N ALA A 290 11.70 -8.53 -9.94
CA ALA A 290 12.57 -8.39 -8.77
C ALA A 290 12.28 -7.11 -7.96
N THR A 291 11.91 -6.02 -8.64
CA THR A 291 11.53 -4.74 -8.01
C THR A 291 10.31 -4.84 -7.08
N ASN A 292 9.46 -5.86 -7.26
CA ASN A 292 8.26 -6.08 -6.45
C ASN A 292 8.45 -7.16 -5.37
N GLU A 293 9.62 -7.84 -5.35
CA GLU A 293 9.84 -9.03 -4.53
C GLU A 293 9.58 -8.79 -3.04
N PHE A 294 9.86 -7.59 -2.52
CA PHE A 294 9.60 -7.24 -1.12
C PHE A 294 8.14 -7.47 -0.69
N ARG A 295 7.17 -7.24 -1.58
CA ARG A 295 5.73 -7.46 -1.31
C ARG A 295 5.30 -8.91 -1.48
N TRP A 296 5.99 -9.64 -2.36
CA TRP A 296 5.69 -11.03 -2.66
C TRP A 296 6.45 -12.02 -1.77
N SER A 297 7.53 -11.59 -1.10
CA SER A 297 8.46 -12.40 -0.28
C SER A 297 7.76 -13.30 0.74
N GLY A 298 6.69 -12.82 1.39
CA GLY A 298 5.93 -13.58 2.38
C GLY A 298 4.83 -14.50 1.81
N MET A 299 4.59 -14.47 0.51
CA MET A 299 3.50 -15.22 -0.13
C MET A 299 3.94 -16.62 -0.58
N SER A 300 3.02 -17.58 -0.51
CA SER A 300 3.25 -18.93 -1.04
C SER A 300 3.42 -18.94 -2.57
N ASP A 301 4.17 -19.91 -3.09
CA ASP A 301 4.33 -20.13 -4.54
C ASP A 301 3.00 -20.32 -5.26
N GLY A 302 2.01 -20.90 -4.57
CA GLY A 302 0.67 -21.09 -5.11
C GLY A 302 -0.05 -19.77 -5.37
N VAL A 303 0.05 -18.80 -4.44
CA VAL A 303 -0.52 -17.47 -4.63
C VAL A 303 0.22 -16.70 -5.72
N ARG A 304 1.56 -16.70 -5.67
CA ARG A 304 2.39 -16.04 -6.70
C ARG A 304 2.05 -16.55 -8.09
N ARG A 305 1.93 -17.87 -8.24
CA ARG A 305 1.54 -18.51 -9.51
C ARG A 305 0.13 -18.12 -9.94
N MET A 306 -0.86 -18.24 -9.05
CA MET A 306 -2.25 -17.89 -9.34
C MET A 306 -2.39 -16.46 -9.85
N VAL A 307 -1.81 -15.48 -9.13
CA VAL A 307 -1.86 -14.08 -9.55
C VAL A 307 -1.06 -13.86 -10.84
N SER A 308 0.07 -14.55 -11.00
CA SER A 308 0.86 -14.44 -12.23
C SER A 308 0.07 -14.89 -13.46
N GLU A 309 -0.60 -16.04 -13.37
CA GLU A 309 -1.44 -16.59 -14.44
C GLU A 309 -2.57 -15.62 -14.81
N TRP A 310 -3.24 -15.03 -13.81
CA TRP A 310 -4.31 -14.04 -14.01
C TRP A 310 -3.84 -12.80 -14.74
N ILE A 311 -2.72 -12.23 -14.30
CA ILE A 311 -2.17 -11.02 -14.90
C ILE A 311 -1.71 -11.32 -16.32
N GLN A 312 -0.99 -12.41 -16.56
CA GLN A 312 -0.51 -12.76 -17.90
C GLN A 312 -1.67 -13.03 -18.87
N CYS A 313 -2.73 -13.71 -18.43
CA CYS A 313 -3.92 -13.90 -19.27
C CYS A 313 -4.55 -12.58 -19.70
N ASP A 314 -4.70 -11.64 -18.76
CA ASP A 314 -5.24 -10.31 -19.03
C ASP A 314 -4.36 -9.50 -19.99
N LEU A 315 -3.04 -9.58 -19.83
CA LEU A 315 -2.07 -8.93 -20.72
C LEU A 315 -2.14 -9.47 -22.15
N ILE A 316 -2.22 -10.79 -22.30
CA ILE A 316 -2.42 -11.45 -23.60
C ILE A 316 -3.73 -10.97 -24.24
N ASP A 317 -4.82 -10.90 -23.46
CA ASP A 317 -6.11 -10.42 -23.95
C ASP A 317 -6.09 -8.98 -24.42
N ARG A 318 -5.46 -8.09 -23.65
CA ARG A 318 -5.32 -6.67 -24.01
C ARG A 318 -4.48 -6.48 -25.26
N PHE A 319 -3.38 -7.24 -25.40
CA PHE A 319 -2.54 -7.20 -26.59
C PHE A 319 -3.30 -7.56 -27.86
N PHE A 320 -3.98 -8.70 -27.89
CA PHE A 320 -4.71 -9.14 -29.07
C PHE A 320 -5.98 -8.32 -29.34
N ALA A 321 -6.60 -7.77 -28.29
CA ALA A 321 -7.66 -6.77 -28.47
C ALA A 321 -7.14 -5.51 -29.16
N ALA A 322 -5.96 -5.01 -28.77
CA ALA A 322 -5.33 -3.85 -29.41
C ALA A 322 -4.87 -4.14 -30.85
N ALA A 323 -4.49 -5.39 -31.14
CA ALA A 323 -4.12 -5.85 -32.48
C ALA A 323 -5.31 -6.15 -33.41
N GLY A 324 -6.55 -6.04 -32.92
CA GLY A 324 -7.77 -6.24 -33.72
C GLY A 324 -8.27 -7.69 -33.85
N ASP A 325 -7.59 -8.66 -33.21
CA ASP A 325 -8.01 -10.08 -33.16
C ASP A 325 -9.03 -10.33 -32.03
N GLY A 326 -9.05 -9.44 -31.02
CA GLY A 326 -9.94 -9.53 -29.86
C GLY A 326 -9.44 -10.55 -28.81
N PRO A 327 -9.96 -10.47 -27.56
CA PRO A 327 -9.52 -11.31 -26.44
C PRO A 327 -9.98 -12.79 -26.55
N SER A 328 -10.95 -13.07 -27.42
CA SER A 328 -11.41 -14.43 -27.75
C SER A 328 -10.86 -14.95 -29.08
N GLY A 329 -9.90 -14.22 -29.68
CA GLY A 329 -9.23 -14.63 -30.90
C GLY A 329 -8.45 -15.94 -30.70
N ARG A 330 -8.24 -16.68 -31.79
CA ARG A 330 -7.53 -17.97 -31.78
C ARG A 330 -6.12 -17.84 -31.17
N ARG A 331 -5.42 -16.73 -31.46
CA ARG A 331 -4.07 -16.46 -30.95
C ARG A 331 -4.06 -16.23 -29.44
N ALA A 332 -4.97 -15.42 -28.92
CA ALA A 332 -5.11 -15.19 -27.48
C ALA A 332 -5.44 -16.49 -26.74
N ALA A 333 -6.39 -17.28 -27.27
CA ALA A 333 -6.76 -18.57 -26.71
C ALA A 333 -5.60 -19.58 -26.70
N PHE A 334 -4.76 -19.56 -27.74
CA PHE A 334 -3.57 -20.40 -27.81
C PHE A 334 -2.55 -20.03 -26.72
N TRP A 335 -2.14 -18.76 -26.63
CA TRP A 335 -1.11 -18.32 -25.70
C TRP A 335 -1.51 -18.41 -24.23
N LYS A 336 -2.80 -18.22 -23.92
CA LYS A 336 -3.31 -18.41 -22.56
C LYS A 336 -3.09 -19.83 -22.01
N ARG A 337 -2.89 -20.84 -22.86
CA ARG A 337 -2.56 -22.21 -22.42
C ARG A 337 -1.12 -22.34 -21.90
N TYR A 338 -0.24 -21.39 -22.20
CA TYR A 338 1.19 -21.43 -21.87
C TYR A 338 1.59 -20.53 -20.68
N VAL A 339 0.67 -19.79 -20.07
CA VAL A 339 0.98 -18.86 -18.96
C VAL A 339 1.68 -19.54 -17.77
N LYS A 340 1.44 -20.84 -17.56
CA LYS A 340 2.13 -21.64 -16.53
C LYS A 340 3.61 -21.85 -16.80
N SER A 341 3.99 -21.88 -18.08
CA SER A 341 5.36 -22.04 -18.54
C SER A 341 6.10 -20.70 -18.65
N ASN A 342 5.35 -19.59 -18.66
CA ASN A 342 5.86 -18.27 -18.97
C ASN A 342 6.37 -17.54 -17.71
N ARG A 343 7.66 -17.20 -17.74
CA ARG A 343 8.38 -16.55 -16.65
C ARG A 343 8.33 -15.03 -16.78
N LEU A 344 8.35 -14.51 -18.00
CA LEU A 344 8.34 -13.08 -18.29
C LEU A 344 7.46 -12.78 -19.49
N ILE A 345 6.70 -11.68 -19.39
CA ILE A 345 5.93 -11.11 -20.49
C ILE A 345 6.42 -9.68 -20.73
N GLY A 346 6.78 -9.40 -21.99
CA GLY A 346 7.28 -8.12 -22.45
C GLY A 346 6.55 -7.66 -23.70
N PHE A 347 6.71 -6.37 -24.01
CA PHE A 347 6.03 -5.74 -25.14
C PHE A 347 7.00 -4.88 -25.94
N ALA A 348 6.84 -4.89 -27.26
CA ALA A 348 7.47 -3.96 -28.16
C ALA A 348 6.39 -3.20 -28.91
N LEU A 349 6.40 -1.86 -28.85
CA LEU A 349 5.31 -1.03 -29.37
C LEU A 349 5.88 0.00 -30.34
N GLY A 350 5.32 0.09 -31.54
CA GLY A 350 5.74 1.04 -32.56
C GLY A 350 5.13 2.43 -32.42
N GLY A 351 5.67 3.35 -33.21
CA GLY A 351 5.37 4.78 -33.14
C GLY A 351 6.43 5.58 -32.38
N SER A 352 6.19 6.89 -32.23
CA SER A 352 7.05 7.76 -31.43
C SER A 352 7.06 7.33 -29.96
N THR A 353 8.07 7.76 -29.19
CA THR A 353 8.16 7.49 -27.74
C THR A 353 6.86 7.84 -27.00
N GLU A 354 6.23 8.97 -27.34
CA GLU A 354 4.93 9.37 -26.78
C GLU A 354 3.79 8.42 -27.15
N GLN A 355 3.75 7.95 -28.40
CA GLN A 355 2.75 7.00 -28.88
C GLN A 355 2.94 5.61 -28.25
N ALA A 356 4.19 5.19 -28.06
CA ALA A 356 4.53 3.98 -27.33
C ALA A 356 4.05 4.08 -25.87
N GLU A 357 4.30 5.20 -25.18
CA GLU A 357 3.79 5.45 -23.82
C GLU A 357 2.26 5.48 -23.75
N GLN A 358 1.58 6.09 -24.72
CA GLN A 358 0.12 6.05 -24.80
C GLN A 358 -0.41 4.64 -25.05
N SER A 359 0.31 3.83 -25.84
CA SER A 359 -0.04 2.43 -26.08
C SER A 359 0.20 1.58 -24.83
N ARG A 360 1.27 1.86 -24.07
CA ARG A 360 1.51 1.27 -22.74
C ARG A 360 0.41 1.62 -21.75
N ALA A 361 -0.05 2.88 -21.75
CA ALA A 361 -1.17 3.32 -20.94
C ALA A 361 -2.46 2.58 -21.31
N ARG A 362 -2.76 2.45 -22.62
CA ARG A 362 -3.94 1.75 -23.13
C ARG A 362 -3.95 0.26 -22.81
N LEU A 363 -2.79 -0.40 -22.88
CA LEU A 363 -2.64 -1.79 -22.47
C LEU A 363 -2.65 -1.94 -20.92
N GLY A 364 -2.53 -0.84 -20.18
CA GLY A 364 -2.48 -0.84 -18.72
C GLY A 364 -1.25 -1.56 -18.15
N VAL A 365 -0.14 -1.53 -18.90
CA VAL A 365 1.08 -2.31 -18.60
C VAL A 365 2.08 -1.60 -17.70
N GLN A 366 1.88 -0.29 -17.46
CA GLN A 366 2.83 0.60 -16.79
C GLN A 366 3.35 0.11 -15.43
N ARG A 367 2.57 -0.71 -14.71
CA ARG A 367 2.92 -1.21 -13.37
C ARG A 367 2.94 -2.75 -13.28
N VAL A 368 2.74 -3.42 -14.42
CA VAL A 368 2.31 -4.81 -14.48
C VAL A 368 3.18 -5.64 -15.44
N THR A 369 3.87 -5.01 -16.38
CA THR A 369 4.78 -5.75 -17.25
C THR A 369 6.21 -5.62 -16.79
N GLY A 370 7.03 -6.57 -17.22
CA GLY A 370 8.46 -6.35 -17.27
C GLY A 370 8.83 -5.34 -18.35
N PRO A 371 10.01 -5.50 -18.97
CA PRO A 371 10.52 -4.51 -19.91
C PRO A 371 9.58 -4.29 -21.11
N CYS A 372 9.40 -3.03 -21.48
CA CYS A 372 8.60 -2.60 -22.62
C CYS A 372 9.43 -1.66 -23.48
N ALA A 373 9.66 -2.04 -24.72
CA ALA A 373 10.51 -1.32 -25.65
C ALA A 373 9.71 -0.58 -26.74
N SER A 374 10.29 0.50 -27.26
CA SER A 374 9.79 1.19 -28.45
C SER A 374 10.36 0.54 -29.71
N LEU A 375 9.55 0.38 -30.76
CA LEU A 375 10.03 -0.03 -32.08
C LEU A 375 10.39 1.21 -32.90
N VAL A 376 11.68 1.45 -33.11
CA VAL A 376 12.23 2.71 -33.69
C VAL A 376 11.84 2.88 -35.16
N ASP A 377 11.76 1.78 -35.89
CA ASP A 377 11.35 1.68 -37.29
C ASP A 377 9.90 1.18 -37.45
N GLY A 378 9.20 0.96 -36.35
CA GLY A 378 7.85 0.41 -36.32
C GLY A 378 6.78 1.48 -36.51
N SER A 379 5.78 1.21 -37.34
CA SER A 379 4.58 2.06 -37.43
C SER A 379 3.78 2.02 -36.12
N PRO A 380 2.93 3.01 -35.83
CA PRO A 380 2.13 3.04 -34.59
C PRO A 380 1.15 1.87 -34.42
N THR A 381 0.89 1.10 -35.48
CA THR A 381 0.04 -0.09 -35.45
C THR A 381 0.82 -1.38 -35.26
N GLN A 382 2.15 -1.33 -35.41
CA GLN A 382 3.01 -2.48 -35.20
C GLN A 382 3.30 -2.66 -33.72
N SER A 383 3.19 -3.90 -33.29
CA SER A 383 3.46 -4.30 -31.91
C SER A 383 3.91 -5.75 -31.89
N ALA A 384 4.64 -6.12 -30.85
CA ALA A 384 5.03 -7.49 -30.58
C ALA A 384 4.83 -7.82 -29.10
N LEU A 385 4.37 -9.04 -28.86
CA LEU A 385 4.31 -9.70 -27.57
C LEU A 385 5.53 -10.61 -27.46
N VAL A 386 6.30 -10.46 -26.39
CA VAL A 386 7.46 -11.30 -26.10
C VAL A 386 7.16 -12.17 -24.87
N LEU A 387 7.28 -13.48 -25.04
CA LEU A 387 7.05 -14.48 -24.00
C LEU A 387 8.35 -15.24 -23.74
N THR A 388 8.84 -15.18 -22.50
CA THR A 388 10.02 -15.95 -22.08
C THR A 388 9.58 -17.16 -21.27
N MET A 389 9.70 -18.33 -21.86
CA MET A 389 9.27 -19.60 -21.29
C MET A 389 10.49 -20.53 -21.16
N GLY A 390 11.02 -20.68 -19.94
CA GLY A 390 12.24 -21.45 -19.73
C GLY A 390 13.40 -20.89 -20.56
N ARG A 391 13.92 -21.70 -21.49
CA ARG A 391 14.99 -21.31 -22.45
C ARG A 391 14.48 -20.69 -23.76
N ALA A 392 13.17 -20.66 -23.99
CA ALA A 392 12.59 -20.14 -25.22
C ALA A 392 12.19 -18.66 -25.05
N VAL A 393 12.56 -17.84 -26.02
CA VAL A 393 11.98 -16.51 -26.22
C VAL A 393 11.12 -16.55 -27.47
N ILE A 394 9.82 -16.34 -27.29
CA ILE A 394 8.84 -16.34 -28.37
C ILE A 394 8.39 -14.91 -28.63
N VAL A 395 8.41 -14.51 -29.91
CA VAL A 395 7.97 -13.19 -30.38
C VAL A 395 6.78 -13.37 -31.31
N GLU A 396 5.64 -12.89 -30.86
CA GLU A 396 4.38 -12.90 -31.59
C GLU A 396 4.02 -11.46 -31.98
N PHE A 397 3.84 -11.23 -33.28
CA PHE A 397 3.56 -9.89 -33.80
C PHE A 397 2.04 -9.63 -33.83
N GLY A 398 1.65 -8.38 -33.59
CA GLY A 398 0.23 -7.98 -33.67
C GLY A 398 -0.37 -8.23 -35.05
N ASP A 399 0.42 -7.99 -36.10
CA ASP A 399 0.07 -8.28 -37.49
C ASP A 399 0.11 -9.78 -37.77
N LEU A 400 -1.06 -10.35 -38.09
CA LEU A 400 -1.25 -11.78 -38.39
C LEU A 400 -0.46 -12.25 -39.62
N SER A 401 -0.09 -11.33 -40.53
CA SER A 401 0.70 -11.68 -41.72
C SER A 401 2.17 -11.95 -41.41
N VAL A 402 2.64 -11.51 -40.24
CA VAL A 402 4.03 -11.71 -39.81
C VAL A 402 4.12 -13.03 -39.04
N PRO A 403 4.97 -13.98 -39.48
CA PRO A 403 5.15 -15.24 -38.77
C PRO A 403 5.64 -15.02 -37.34
N LEU A 404 5.37 -15.98 -36.47
CA LEU A 404 5.97 -16.06 -35.14
C LEU A 404 7.46 -16.38 -35.23
N HIS A 405 8.26 -15.72 -34.38
CA HIS A 405 9.67 -16.01 -34.22
C HIS A 405 9.93 -16.69 -32.87
N GLY A 406 10.83 -17.68 -32.85
CA GLY A 406 11.29 -18.30 -31.60
C GLY A 406 12.80 -18.39 -31.54
N TYR A 407 13.37 -18.14 -30.37
CA TYR A 407 14.80 -18.09 -30.10
C TYR A 407 15.16 -19.01 -28.92
N ASP A 408 16.26 -19.75 -29.02
CA ASP A 408 16.81 -20.55 -27.91
C ASP A 408 17.92 -19.75 -27.20
N LEU A 409 17.71 -19.47 -25.91
CA LEU A 409 18.65 -18.73 -25.05
C LEU A 409 19.99 -19.47 -24.85
N ARG A 410 20.11 -20.73 -25.25
CA ARG A 410 21.40 -21.47 -25.24
C ARG A 410 22.42 -20.94 -26.23
N HIS A 411 21.97 -20.31 -27.33
CA HIS A 411 22.88 -19.79 -28.35
C HIS A 411 23.37 -18.39 -27.99
N SER A 412 22.44 -17.49 -27.65
CA SER A 412 22.69 -16.12 -27.19
C SER A 412 21.38 -15.48 -26.73
N GLN A 413 21.48 -14.40 -25.95
CA GLN A 413 20.34 -13.51 -25.73
C GLN A 413 19.99 -12.84 -27.05
N PRO A 414 18.76 -12.97 -27.57
CA PRO A 414 18.43 -12.48 -28.91
C PRO A 414 18.42 -10.96 -28.93
N PHE A 415 17.76 -10.31 -27.97
CA PHE A 415 17.63 -8.85 -27.90
C PHE A 415 17.41 -8.41 -26.45
N ASP A 416 17.53 -7.11 -26.22
CA ASP A 416 17.31 -6.45 -24.94
C ASP A 416 16.06 -5.56 -25.00
N LEU A 417 15.03 -5.97 -24.26
CA LEU A 417 13.76 -5.24 -24.14
C LEU A 417 13.86 -3.98 -23.26
N SER A 418 14.99 -3.75 -22.60
CA SER A 418 15.25 -2.50 -21.87
C SER A 418 15.61 -1.34 -22.81
N CYS A 419 16.06 -1.67 -24.03
CA CYS A 419 16.49 -0.71 -25.05
C CYS A 419 15.45 -0.58 -26.18
N PRO A 420 15.44 0.54 -26.93
CA PRO A 420 14.69 0.63 -28.18
C PRO A 420 15.07 -0.51 -29.15
N MET A 421 14.11 -0.99 -29.93
CA MET A 421 14.26 -2.15 -30.80
C MET A 421 13.91 -1.84 -32.25
N SER A 422 14.35 -2.72 -33.16
CA SER A 422 14.07 -2.64 -34.59
C SER A 422 13.28 -3.85 -35.10
N LEU A 423 12.50 -3.64 -36.17
CA LEU A 423 11.83 -4.66 -36.98
C LEU A 423 12.60 -4.99 -38.28
N GLU A 424 13.63 -4.23 -38.62
CA GLU A 424 14.55 -4.50 -39.73
C GLU A 424 15.35 -5.78 -39.45
N GLU A 425 15.49 -6.64 -40.47
CA GLU A 425 16.15 -7.94 -40.31
C GLU A 425 17.63 -7.77 -39.96
N ASP A 426 18.08 -8.44 -38.88
CA ASP A 426 19.47 -8.43 -38.38
C ASP A 426 20.04 -7.03 -38.02
N ALA A 427 19.17 -6.02 -37.84
CA ALA A 427 19.59 -4.74 -37.28
C ALA A 427 20.01 -4.86 -35.79
N GLU A 428 20.68 -3.83 -35.27
CA GLU A 428 21.05 -3.75 -33.86
C GLU A 428 19.78 -3.81 -32.99
N ASN A 429 19.78 -4.73 -32.02
CA ASN A 429 18.64 -5.01 -31.13
C ASN A 429 17.32 -5.30 -31.88
N SER A 430 17.38 -6.09 -32.95
CA SER A 430 16.22 -6.44 -33.76
C SER A 430 15.40 -7.61 -33.20
N LEU A 431 14.07 -7.49 -33.28
CA LEU A 431 13.14 -8.59 -33.05
C LEU A 431 13.14 -9.64 -34.17
N ARG A 432 13.73 -9.33 -35.32
CA ARG A 432 13.78 -10.19 -36.51
C ARG A 432 15.21 -10.54 -36.84
N GLN A 433 15.66 -11.70 -36.38
CA GLN A 433 17.01 -12.19 -36.68
C GLN A 433 16.98 -13.46 -37.49
N ARG A 434 18.00 -13.65 -38.33
CA ARG A 434 18.18 -14.87 -39.13
C ARG A 434 18.53 -16.09 -38.29
N GLN A 435 19.18 -15.92 -37.16
CA GLN A 435 19.57 -17.00 -36.25
C GLN A 435 18.42 -17.54 -35.38
N ARG A 436 17.17 -17.14 -35.66
CA ARG A 436 15.97 -17.68 -34.99
C ARG A 436 15.86 -19.20 -35.17
N THR A 437 15.41 -19.87 -34.13
CA THR A 437 15.17 -21.32 -34.10
C THR A 437 13.82 -21.68 -34.73
N LEU A 438 12.80 -20.83 -34.57
CA LEU A 438 11.47 -21.01 -35.15
C LEU A 438 11.06 -19.83 -36.01
N LEU A 439 10.38 -20.13 -37.11
CA LEU A 439 9.65 -19.19 -37.96
C LEU A 439 8.34 -19.86 -38.38
N LEU A 440 7.22 -19.49 -37.75
CA LEU A 440 5.96 -20.22 -37.89
C LEU A 440 4.82 -19.31 -38.39
N PRO A 441 4.25 -19.55 -39.58
CA PRO A 441 3.14 -18.76 -40.10
C PRO A 441 1.80 -19.20 -39.49
N HIS A 442 0.88 -18.25 -39.25
CA HIS A 442 -0.49 -18.52 -38.77
C HIS A 442 -1.43 -19.01 -39.88
N GLN A 443 -1.01 -20.05 -40.62
CA GLN A 443 -1.74 -20.60 -41.76
C GLN A 443 -2.20 -22.04 -41.47
N ASP A 444 -3.51 -22.27 -41.61
CA ASP A 444 -4.10 -23.61 -41.53
C ASP A 444 -3.76 -24.44 -42.79
N GLY A 445 -3.61 -25.76 -42.64
CA GLY A 445 -3.35 -26.67 -43.76
C GLY A 445 -1.87 -26.77 -44.18
N LEU A 446 -0.96 -26.13 -43.44
CA LEU A 446 0.47 -26.16 -43.72
C LEU A 446 1.11 -27.46 -43.19
N GLU A 447 2.06 -28.03 -43.95
CA GLU A 447 2.90 -29.17 -43.52
C GLU A 447 2.13 -30.38 -42.95
N GLY A 448 0.92 -30.62 -43.44
CA GLY A 448 0.06 -31.73 -42.98
C GLY A 448 -0.75 -31.44 -41.72
N TRP A 449 -0.62 -30.26 -41.12
CA TRP A 449 -1.40 -29.83 -39.97
C TRP A 449 -2.73 -29.22 -40.39
N ARG A 450 -3.83 -29.66 -39.79
CA ARG A 450 -5.16 -29.08 -40.08
C ARG A 450 -5.32 -27.67 -39.53
N ARG A 451 -4.61 -27.36 -38.45
CA ARG A 451 -4.68 -26.09 -37.73
C ARG A 451 -3.27 -25.63 -37.37
N TRP A 452 -2.97 -24.35 -37.57
CA TRP A 452 -1.65 -23.80 -37.24
C TRP A 452 -1.31 -23.97 -35.76
N GLU A 453 -2.29 -23.97 -34.85
CA GLU A 453 -2.06 -24.16 -33.41
C GLU A 453 -1.40 -25.52 -33.11
N GLN A 454 -1.75 -26.55 -33.89
CA GLN A 454 -1.17 -27.89 -33.73
C GLN A 454 0.29 -27.92 -34.17
N MET A 455 0.61 -27.24 -35.28
CA MET A 455 1.96 -27.05 -35.76
C MET A 455 2.80 -26.27 -34.73
N PHE A 456 2.27 -25.18 -34.17
CA PHE A 456 2.96 -24.40 -33.16
C PHE A 456 3.24 -25.23 -31.91
N GLU A 457 2.24 -25.96 -31.41
CA GLU A 457 2.39 -26.81 -30.24
C GLU A 457 3.44 -27.92 -30.44
N ALA A 458 3.43 -28.57 -31.61
CA ALA A 458 4.45 -29.56 -31.95
C ALA A 458 5.85 -28.93 -32.03
N ALA A 459 6.01 -27.82 -32.78
CA ALA A 459 7.30 -27.17 -32.96
C ALA A 459 7.90 -26.63 -31.64
N ILE A 460 7.07 -26.02 -30.79
CA ILE A 460 7.50 -25.50 -29.47
C ILE A 460 7.88 -26.67 -28.54
N SER A 461 7.09 -27.75 -28.54
CA SER A 461 7.40 -28.95 -27.75
C SER A 461 8.70 -29.61 -28.24
N ASP A 462 8.90 -29.77 -29.54
CA ASP A 462 10.06 -30.48 -30.09
C ASP A 462 11.36 -29.69 -29.91
N GLN A 463 11.35 -28.38 -30.15
CA GLN A 463 12.55 -27.56 -30.03
C GLN A 463 12.88 -27.22 -28.57
N PHE A 464 11.86 -26.87 -27.77
CA PHE A 464 12.07 -26.30 -26.44
C PHE A 464 11.68 -27.22 -25.30
N GLY A 465 10.90 -28.29 -25.54
CA GLY A 465 10.38 -29.16 -24.50
C GLY A 465 9.19 -28.58 -23.74
N ILE A 466 8.60 -27.48 -24.24
CA ILE A 466 7.56 -26.73 -23.54
C ILE A 466 6.19 -27.20 -24.01
N ARG A 467 5.30 -27.50 -23.06
CA ARG A 467 3.93 -27.95 -23.34
C ARG A 467 2.90 -27.08 -22.63
N PRO A 468 1.70 -26.93 -23.22
CA PRO A 468 0.62 -26.20 -22.59
C PRO A 468 0.24 -26.77 -21.21
N GLY A 469 -0.02 -25.90 -20.24
CA GLY A 469 -0.46 -26.28 -18.90
C GLY A 469 0.62 -26.81 -17.96
N THR A 470 1.88 -26.89 -18.41
CA THR A 470 3.01 -27.39 -17.61
C THR A 470 3.85 -26.24 -17.06
N ALA A 471 4.19 -26.28 -15.78
CA ALA A 471 5.21 -25.39 -15.21
C ALA A 471 6.61 -25.89 -15.65
N PRO A 472 7.61 -24.99 -15.80
CA PRO A 472 8.97 -25.41 -16.14
C PRO A 472 9.55 -26.28 -15.02
N SER A 473 10.34 -27.29 -15.38
CA SER A 473 11.04 -28.14 -14.40
C SER A 473 12.13 -27.33 -13.69
N ALA A 474 12.37 -27.59 -12.41
CA ALA A 474 13.39 -26.88 -11.62
C ALA A 474 14.81 -26.99 -12.25
N ASP A 475 15.11 -28.08 -12.94
CA ASP A 475 16.39 -28.26 -13.67
C ASP A 475 16.57 -27.27 -14.84
N GLU A 476 15.49 -26.83 -15.49
CA GLU A 476 15.59 -25.85 -16.59
C GLU A 476 15.72 -24.40 -16.08
N THR A 477 15.45 -24.17 -14.80
CA THR A 477 15.53 -22.83 -14.19
C THR A 477 16.95 -22.41 -13.80
N SER A 478 17.90 -23.36 -13.75
CA SER A 478 19.30 -23.11 -13.36
C SER A 478 20.16 -22.49 -14.47
N CYS A 479 19.73 -22.53 -15.74
CA CYS A 479 20.57 -22.13 -16.87
C CYS A 479 20.42 -20.67 -17.32
N VAL A 480 19.51 -19.90 -16.72
CA VAL A 480 19.28 -18.51 -17.14
C VAL A 480 19.03 -17.65 -15.90
N ASP A 481 20.11 -17.18 -15.30
CA ASP A 481 20.08 -16.02 -14.43
C ASP A 481 19.98 -14.79 -15.34
N LEU A 482 18.77 -14.25 -15.53
CA LEU A 482 18.52 -13.02 -16.28
C LEU A 482 18.79 -11.77 -15.41
N SER A 483 19.66 -11.90 -14.41
CA SER A 483 20.18 -10.74 -13.68
C SER A 483 21.16 -9.98 -14.59
N ASP A 484 21.09 -8.64 -14.57
CA ASP A 484 21.88 -7.69 -15.36
C ASP A 484 23.36 -8.12 -15.62
N PRO A 485 23.96 -7.78 -16.77
CA PRO A 485 25.35 -8.08 -17.07
C PRO A 485 26.27 -7.18 -16.23
N ALA A 486 26.69 -7.65 -15.06
CA ALA A 486 27.90 -7.17 -14.41
C ALA A 486 29.05 -8.14 -14.76
N ASP A 487 30.10 -7.58 -15.37
CA ASP A 487 31.30 -8.28 -15.86
C ASP A 487 31.80 -9.43 -14.96
N PRO A 488 32.17 -10.59 -15.53
CA PRO A 488 32.80 -11.66 -14.76
C PRO A 488 34.26 -11.29 -14.46
N ILE A 489 34.54 -10.93 -13.22
CA ILE A 489 35.92 -10.91 -12.71
C ILE A 489 36.38 -12.36 -12.54
N ASP A 490 37.40 -12.70 -13.32
CA ASP A 490 38.24 -13.89 -13.27
C ASP A 490 38.56 -14.30 -11.81
N ARG A 491 38.04 -15.47 -11.39
CA ARG A 491 38.39 -16.10 -10.11
C ARG A 491 39.23 -17.33 -10.42
N GLY A 492 40.55 -17.16 -10.33
CA GLY A 492 41.49 -18.26 -10.20
C GLY A 492 41.23 -19.07 -8.93
N ASP A 493 41.52 -20.38 -9.02
CA ASP A 493 41.29 -21.40 -7.99
C ASP A 493 41.86 -21.05 -6.60
N PRO A 494 41.23 -21.51 -5.49
CA PRO A 494 41.67 -21.19 -4.14
C PRO A 494 42.73 -22.18 -3.63
N GLU A 495 43.87 -21.67 -3.17
CA GLU A 495 44.73 -22.40 -2.23
C GLU A 495 44.28 -22.18 -0.76
N PRO A 496 44.47 -23.15 0.15
CA PRO A 496 43.80 -23.18 1.44
C PRO A 496 44.70 -22.68 2.58
N LEU A 497 44.39 -21.54 3.19
CA LEU A 497 45.00 -21.15 4.47
C LEU A 497 44.05 -20.37 5.38
N GLY A 498 43.84 -20.92 6.58
CA GLY A 498 43.73 -20.16 7.83
C GLY A 498 42.33 -19.87 8.36
N GLN A 499 41.88 -20.69 9.32
CA GLN A 499 40.82 -20.34 10.27
C GLN A 499 41.11 -18.99 10.94
N VAL A 500 40.18 -18.05 10.78
CA VAL A 500 39.97 -16.93 11.72
C VAL A 500 38.48 -16.84 11.99
N ASP A 501 38.10 -16.95 13.27
CA ASP A 501 36.72 -16.96 13.76
C ASP A 501 35.91 -15.73 13.33
N GLU A 502 34.76 -15.93 12.68
CA GLU A 502 33.76 -14.90 12.46
C GLU A 502 32.87 -14.71 13.70
N PRO A 503 32.57 -13.46 14.12
CA PRO A 503 31.52 -13.20 15.08
C PRO A 503 30.15 -13.26 14.39
N ARG A 504 29.29 -14.17 14.86
CA ARG A 504 27.84 -14.20 14.55
C ARG A 504 27.19 -12.87 14.95
N TRP A 505 26.67 -12.13 13.97
CA TRP A 505 25.70 -11.05 14.21
C TRP A 505 24.32 -11.44 13.70
N GLN A 506 23.36 -11.28 14.60
CA GLN A 506 21.95 -11.60 14.44
C GLN A 506 21.27 -10.63 13.47
N THR A 507 20.45 -11.17 12.58
CA THR A 507 19.54 -10.42 11.71
C THR A 507 18.39 -9.83 12.53
N SER A 508 18.34 -8.51 12.63
CA SER A 508 17.17 -7.76 13.10
C SER A 508 16.88 -6.64 12.11
N SER A 509 15.90 -6.85 11.24
CA SER A 509 15.37 -5.87 10.30
C SER A 509 14.28 -5.04 10.97
N SER A 510 14.63 -3.83 11.43
CA SER A 510 13.70 -2.79 11.89
C SER A 510 13.47 -1.75 10.78
N GLY A 511 12.29 -1.13 10.74
CA GLY A 511 11.80 -0.23 9.69
C GLY A 511 12.52 1.11 9.48
N GLU A 512 13.83 1.18 9.70
CA GLU A 512 14.67 2.34 9.38
C GLU A 512 14.89 2.50 7.86
N ASP A 513 14.84 1.40 7.09
CA ASP A 513 15.07 1.41 5.64
C ASP A 513 13.92 2.05 4.83
N ALA A 514 12.73 2.21 5.43
CA ALA A 514 11.55 2.76 4.75
C ALA A 514 11.62 4.29 4.52
N HIS A 515 12.43 5.00 5.31
CA HIS A 515 12.54 6.47 5.24
C HIS A 515 13.18 6.97 3.93
N TRP A 516 14.03 6.17 3.28
CA TRP A 516 14.73 6.55 2.05
C TRP A 516 13.92 6.32 0.77
N LEU A 517 12.67 5.86 0.90
CA LEU A 517 11.74 5.59 -0.20
C LEU A 517 10.73 6.76 -0.45
N THR A 518 10.69 7.78 0.42
CA THR A 518 9.78 8.94 0.29
C THR A 518 10.54 10.25 0.01
N ALA A 519 9.84 11.27 -0.51
CA ALA A 519 10.41 12.58 -0.86
C ALA A 519 10.89 13.41 0.35
N GLU A 520 10.72 12.92 1.58
CA GLU A 520 11.12 13.58 2.83
C GLU A 520 12.62 13.43 3.14
N ALA A 521 13.32 12.49 2.48
CA ALA A 521 14.76 12.27 2.59
C ALA A 521 15.63 13.52 2.30
N ALA A 522 15.14 14.45 1.47
CA ALA A 522 15.87 15.68 1.12
C ALA A 522 15.94 16.72 2.26
N SER A 523 15.25 16.49 3.38
CA SER A 523 15.26 17.37 4.56
C SER A 523 16.23 16.92 5.66
N VAL A 524 16.81 15.73 5.54
CA VAL A 524 17.76 15.17 6.52
C VAL A 524 19.15 15.76 6.28
N PRO A 525 19.85 16.25 7.32
CA PRO A 525 21.24 16.68 7.19
C PRO A 525 22.14 15.48 6.86
N TYR A 526 23.18 15.71 6.06
CA TYR A 526 24.07 14.64 5.64
C TYR A 526 24.73 13.91 6.81
N SER A 527 24.66 12.58 6.80
CA SER A 527 25.56 11.70 7.55
C SER A 527 26.08 10.58 6.65
N ARG A 528 27.21 9.97 7.04
CA ARG A 528 27.78 8.84 6.28
C ARG A 528 26.89 7.61 6.33
N ALA A 529 26.28 7.33 7.48
CA ALA A 529 25.35 6.22 7.64
C ALA A 529 24.14 6.38 6.71
N ASP A 530 23.59 7.59 6.61
CA ASP A 530 22.44 7.88 5.72
C ASP A 530 22.79 7.73 4.25
N LEU A 531 24.01 8.11 3.84
CA LEU A 531 24.49 7.88 2.49
C LEU A 531 24.61 6.37 2.18
N GLU A 532 25.08 5.57 3.14
CA GLU A 532 25.19 4.12 3.00
C GLU A 532 23.81 3.43 2.94
N VAL A 533 22.82 3.95 3.65
CA VAL A 533 21.44 3.46 3.54
C VAL A 533 20.83 3.89 2.21
N LEU A 534 20.99 5.15 1.78
CA LEU A 534 20.52 5.62 0.47
C LEU A 534 21.13 4.78 -0.67
N ALA A 535 22.43 4.51 -0.61
CA ALA A 535 23.11 3.68 -1.60
C ALA A 535 22.63 2.23 -1.59
N ARG A 536 22.32 1.67 -0.42
CA ARG A 536 21.77 0.31 -0.30
C ARG A 536 20.35 0.20 -0.83
N VAL A 537 19.50 1.17 -0.52
CA VAL A 537 18.08 1.21 -0.91
C VAL A 537 17.93 1.43 -2.42
N HIS A 538 18.78 2.27 -3.02
CA HIS A 538 18.73 2.61 -4.44
C HIS A 538 19.82 1.96 -5.28
N ALA A 539 20.52 0.95 -4.74
CA ALA A 539 21.63 0.23 -5.38
C ALA A 539 22.71 1.14 -5.99
N LEU A 540 23.03 2.26 -5.33
CA LEU A 540 24.04 3.22 -5.79
C LEU A 540 25.44 2.77 -5.39
N ARG A 541 26.43 3.01 -6.26
CA ARG A 541 27.83 2.72 -5.95
C ARG A 541 28.51 3.93 -5.33
N ILE A 542 29.09 3.77 -4.14
CA ILE A 542 29.88 4.79 -3.45
C ILE A 542 31.37 4.50 -3.69
N GLU A 543 32.13 5.50 -4.13
CA GLU A 543 33.59 5.45 -4.17
C GLU A 543 34.15 6.51 -3.21
N ASP A 544 34.85 6.04 -2.18
CA ASP A 544 35.34 6.88 -1.10
C ASP A 544 36.86 7.02 -1.12
N ASP A 545 37.33 8.15 -1.63
CA ASP A 545 38.74 8.56 -1.61
C ASP A 545 38.97 9.67 -0.55
N SER A 546 38.10 9.80 0.45
CA SER A 546 38.18 10.86 1.47
C SER A 546 39.51 10.86 2.23
N SER A 547 40.09 9.68 2.47
CA SER A 547 41.38 9.52 3.17
C SER A 547 42.60 9.93 2.35
N ARG A 548 42.50 9.95 1.01
CA ARG A 548 43.63 10.23 0.10
C ARG A 548 43.51 11.57 -0.64
N SER A 549 42.30 11.97 -1.01
CA SER A 549 42.05 13.16 -1.85
C SER A 549 40.88 14.02 -1.38
N GLY A 550 40.19 13.63 -0.30
CA GLY A 550 39.02 14.35 0.22
C GLY A 550 37.76 14.20 -0.65
N ARG A 551 37.76 13.29 -1.63
CA ARG A 551 36.67 13.12 -2.60
C ARG A 551 35.76 11.97 -2.23
N LEU A 552 34.46 12.20 -2.29
CA LEU A 552 33.45 11.18 -2.11
C LEU A 552 32.50 11.17 -3.31
N TRP A 553 32.45 10.04 -4.01
CA TRP A 553 31.66 9.86 -5.22
C TRP A 553 30.45 8.96 -4.99
N VAL A 554 29.35 9.31 -5.64
CA VAL A 554 28.15 8.48 -5.79
C VAL A 554 27.91 8.30 -7.29
N ARG A 555 28.13 7.09 -7.80
CA ARG A 555 27.96 6.75 -9.21
C ARG A 555 26.48 6.42 -9.47
N THR A 556 25.80 7.37 -10.10
CA THR A 556 24.41 7.24 -10.57
C THR A 556 24.24 8.15 -11.77
N ASP A 557 23.43 7.73 -12.73
CA ASP A 557 22.98 8.59 -13.81
C ASP A 557 21.88 9.55 -13.29
N GLN A 558 21.61 10.62 -14.04
CA GLN A 558 20.62 11.65 -13.68
C GLN A 558 19.16 11.17 -13.79
N GLY A 559 18.91 9.88 -14.03
CA GLY A 559 17.57 9.35 -14.30
C GLY A 559 16.58 9.56 -13.15
N ASP A 560 17.04 9.50 -11.90
CA ASP A 560 16.17 9.68 -10.73
C ASP A 560 16.30 11.09 -10.10
N HIS A 561 15.32 11.94 -10.41
CA HIS A 561 15.19 13.29 -9.87
C HIS A 561 15.09 13.34 -8.33
N ARG A 562 14.72 12.25 -7.64
CA ARG A 562 14.63 12.20 -6.17
C ARG A 562 16.01 12.07 -5.54
N ILE A 563 16.83 11.17 -6.06
CA ILE A 563 18.22 10.96 -5.62
C ILE A 563 19.03 12.22 -5.87
N ALA A 564 18.85 12.84 -7.05
CA ALA A 564 19.48 14.10 -7.39
C ALA A 564 19.16 15.23 -6.37
N ARG A 565 17.91 15.33 -5.90
CA ARG A 565 17.51 16.32 -4.89
C ARG A 565 18.15 16.06 -3.52
N VAL A 566 18.23 14.80 -3.08
CA VAL A 566 18.86 14.43 -1.80
C VAL A 566 20.37 14.70 -1.84
N LEU A 567 21.06 14.24 -2.89
CA LEU A 567 22.50 14.45 -3.07
C LEU A 567 22.85 15.95 -3.17
N THR A 568 22.03 16.74 -3.88
CA THR A 568 22.18 18.20 -3.93
C THR A 568 21.98 18.83 -2.55
N GLY A 569 20.97 18.40 -1.78
CA GLY A 569 20.72 18.87 -0.41
C GLY A 569 21.86 18.53 0.55
N TRP A 570 22.59 17.45 0.29
CA TRP A 570 23.79 17.06 1.03
C TRP A 570 25.07 17.74 0.54
N GLY A 571 25.02 18.53 -0.53
CA GLY A 571 26.16 19.29 -1.06
C GLY A 571 27.01 18.53 -2.07
N PHE A 572 26.51 17.44 -2.66
CA PHE A 572 27.15 16.80 -3.81
C PHE A 572 26.86 17.59 -5.10
N VAL A 573 27.84 17.63 -6.01
CA VAL A 573 27.78 18.28 -7.32
C VAL A 573 27.84 17.22 -8.41
N HIS A 574 26.87 17.25 -9.32
CA HIS A 574 26.81 16.32 -10.44
C HIS A 574 27.85 16.66 -11.52
N ARG A 575 28.57 15.64 -11.99
CA ARG A 575 29.47 15.67 -13.13
C ARG A 575 28.96 14.74 -14.24
N PRO A 576 28.59 15.28 -15.41
CA PRO A 576 28.09 14.48 -16.53
C PRO A 576 29.06 13.34 -16.89
N GLY A 577 28.55 12.10 -16.95
CA GLY A 577 29.35 10.91 -17.26
C GLY A 577 30.19 10.36 -16.10
N GLU A 578 30.29 11.06 -14.97
CA GLU A 578 31.09 10.65 -13.81
C GLU A 578 30.24 10.44 -12.53
N GLY A 579 29.04 11.01 -12.42
CA GLY A 579 28.18 10.88 -11.24
C GLY A 579 28.28 12.08 -10.29
N TRP A 580 28.08 11.88 -8.99
CA TRP A 580 27.97 12.96 -8.01
C TRP A 580 29.18 13.01 -7.07
N LEU A 581 29.82 14.18 -6.94
CA LEU A 581 31.02 14.39 -6.14
C LEU A 581 30.75 15.34 -4.97
N ARG A 582 31.23 15.00 -3.79
CA ARG A 582 31.32 15.93 -2.65
C ARG A 582 32.76 16.32 -2.35
#